data_AF-A0A9P0F9N2-F1
#
_entry.id   AF-A0A9P0F9N2-F1
#
_cell.length_a   1.000
_cell.length_b   1.000
_cell.length_c   1.000
_cell.angle_alpha   90.00
_cell.angle_beta   90.00
_cell.angle_gamma   90.00
#
_symmetry.space_group_name_H-M   'P 1'
#
loop_
_entity.id
_entity.type
_entity.pdbx_description
1 polymer ?
#
loop_
_entity_poly.entity_id
_entity_poly.type
_entity_poly.pdbx_seq_one_letter_code
_entity_poly.pdbx_strand_id
1 'polypeptide(L)'
;MSPQTRRNTDVYLIGSYFSQIVGSKLPSNGDALKVLFFNIREVKHSLRESAHLVIDEILSFWNKARIPTKHRSDCVKKLVNSDTLKFFTKFGLPTNFLQKDPSTWCNDDEYKSISKKVCKLKSVNDVAERGVKLIEEYNGRLTKDPAQQQNILKLVEDYRKNFPECTKETLCQPLL
;
A
#
# COMPACT_ATOMS: atom_id res chain seq x y z
N MET A 1 27.06 -23.42 7.01
CA MET A 1 26.32 -22.64 8.03
C MET A 1 25.09 -22.06 7.36
N SER A 2 23.91 -22.52 7.74
CA SER A 2 22.64 -22.10 7.14
C SER A 2 22.29 -20.67 7.56
N PRO A 3 21.91 -19.77 6.64
CA PRO A 3 21.46 -18.43 7.02
C PRO A 3 20.17 -18.55 7.82
N GLN A 4 20.12 -17.93 9.00
CA GLN A 4 18.92 -17.86 9.84
C GLN A 4 17.77 -17.23 9.06
N THR A 5 16.66 -17.97 8.96
CA THR A 5 15.51 -17.63 8.12
C THR A 5 14.46 -16.84 8.92
N ARG A 6 14.16 -15.62 8.44
CA ARG A 6 12.93 -14.81 8.67
C ARG A 6 12.62 -14.39 10.12
N ARG A 7 12.64 -13.08 10.38
CA ARG A 7 12.30 -12.49 11.68
C ARG A 7 10.80 -12.70 11.95
N ASN A 8 10.48 -13.11 13.18
CA ASN A 8 9.14 -13.48 13.68
C ASN A 8 8.10 -12.33 13.65
N THR A 9 8.48 -11.14 13.18
CA THR A 9 7.72 -9.89 13.19
C THR A 9 7.24 -9.44 11.81
N ASP A 10 7.49 -10.23 10.77
CA ASP A 10 7.13 -9.84 9.40
C ASP A 10 5.70 -10.31 9.05
N VAL A 11 4.79 -9.36 8.85
CA VAL A 11 3.47 -9.59 8.25
C VAL A 11 3.60 -9.49 6.73
N TYR A 12 3.31 -10.58 6.03
CA TYR A 12 3.31 -10.67 4.57
C TYR A 12 2.17 -9.83 3.94
N LEU A 13 2.37 -8.52 3.93
CA LEU A 13 1.68 -7.46 3.18
C LEU A 13 2.30 -6.08 3.49
N ILE A 14 2.93 -5.96 4.67
CA ILE A 14 3.33 -4.68 5.27
C ILE A 14 4.79 -4.71 5.77
N GLY A 15 5.42 -5.88 5.80
CA GLY A 15 6.76 -6.09 6.36
C GLY A 15 6.69 -6.13 7.89
N SER A 16 7.59 -5.44 8.57
CA SER A 16 7.55 -5.32 10.03
C SER A 16 6.48 -4.32 10.49
N TYR A 17 5.81 -4.65 11.59
CA TYR A 17 4.93 -3.74 12.33
C TYR A 17 5.71 -3.06 13.47
N PHE A 18 5.31 -1.84 13.85
CA PHE A 18 5.96 -1.04 14.91
C PHE A 18 4.92 -0.45 15.85
N SER A 19 5.33 -0.17 17.09
CA SER A 19 4.44 0.22 18.19
C SER A 19 3.79 1.59 18.07
N GLN A 20 4.36 2.45 17.23
CA GLN A 20 3.93 3.84 17.08
C GLN A 20 4.41 4.38 15.73
N ILE A 21 3.68 5.34 15.17
CA ILE A 21 4.12 6.06 13.97
C ILE A 21 5.18 7.08 14.39
N VAL A 22 6.41 6.92 13.90
CA VAL A 22 7.54 7.79 14.27
C VAL A 22 8.13 8.47 13.03
N GLY A 23 8.57 9.73 13.19
CA GLY A 23 9.30 10.47 12.18
C GLY A 23 8.83 11.91 12.03
N SER A 24 9.34 12.58 10.99
CA SER A 24 8.99 13.97 10.62
C SER A 24 8.14 14.05 9.35
N LYS A 25 7.84 12.90 8.74
CA LYS A 25 7.00 12.79 7.54
C LYS A 25 5.55 12.49 7.93
N LEU A 26 4.62 12.86 7.05
CA LEU A 26 3.21 12.51 7.25
C LEU A 26 3.03 10.97 7.19
N PRO A 27 2.19 10.39 8.07
CA PRO A 27 1.91 8.97 8.06
C PRO A 27 1.31 8.49 6.74
N SER A 28 1.82 7.39 6.19
CA SER A 28 1.24 6.72 5.03
C SER A 28 0.14 5.74 5.42
N ASN A 29 -0.66 5.29 4.44
CA ASN A 29 -1.63 4.20 4.65
C ASN A 29 -0.94 2.91 5.14
N GLY A 30 0.31 2.67 4.71
CA GLY A 30 1.11 1.54 5.19
C GLY A 30 1.47 1.68 6.67
N ASP A 31 1.83 2.88 7.13
CA ASP A 31 2.19 3.14 8.53
C ASP A 31 0.98 3.00 9.45
N ALA A 32 -0.19 3.46 9.00
CA ALA A 32 -1.46 3.24 9.69
C ALA A 32 -1.74 1.74 9.88
N LEU A 33 -1.54 0.93 8.84
CA LEU A 33 -1.72 -0.51 8.92
C LEU A 33 -0.66 -1.17 9.83
N LYS A 34 0.60 -0.77 9.77
CA LYS A 34 1.65 -1.33 10.64
C LYS A 34 1.34 -1.17 12.12
N VAL A 35 0.92 0.02 12.55
CA VAL A 35 0.53 0.26 13.96
C VAL A 35 -0.77 -0.45 14.29
N LEU A 36 -1.73 -0.50 13.36
CA LEU A 36 -2.97 -1.27 13.54
C LEU A 36 -2.68 -2.75 13.82
N PHE A 37 -1.80 -3.36 13.02
CA PHE A 37 -1.41 -4.75 13.20
C PHE A 37 -0.55 -4.98 14.44
N PHE A 38 0.29 -4.01 14.85
CA PHE A 38 1.02 -4.07 16.13
C PHE A 38 0.04 -4.11 17.31
N ASN A 39 -0.93 -3.20 17.36
CA ASN A 39 -1.91 -3.10 18.45
C ASN A 39 -2.78 -4.36 18.54
N ILE A 40 -3.12 -4.95 17.39
CA ILE A 40 -3.88 -6.19 17.29
C ILE A 40 -3.05 -7.41 17.72
N ARG A 41 -1.77 -7.50 17.34
CA ARG A 41 -0.96 -8.72 17.55
C ARG A 41 -0.17 -8.75 18.86
N GLU A 42 0.48 -7.64 19.21
CA GLU A 42 1.36 -7.57 20.39
C GLU A 42 0.57 -7.09 21.61
N VAL A 43 -0.25 -6.07 21.43
CA VAL A 43 -1.03 -5.46 22.53
C VAL A 43 -2.36 -6.17 22.76
N LYS A 44 -2.85 -6.93 21.77
CA LYS A 44 -4.12 -7.69 21.83
C LYS A 44 -5.37 -6.83 21.98
N HIS A 45 -5.34 -5.60 21.47
CA HIS A 45 -6.53 -4.74 21.42
C HIS A 45 -7.51 -5.19 20.34
N SER A 46 -8.80 -4.90 20.53
CA SER A 46 -9.81 -5.14 19.49
C SER A 46 -9.53 -4.30 18.23
N LEU A 47 -10.04 -4.73 17.06
CA LEU A 47 -9.90 -3.97 15.81
C LEU A 47 -10.47 -2.55 15.95
N ARG A 48 -11.57 -2.41 16.69
CA ARG A 48 -12.22 -1.13 16.94
C ARG A 48 -11.32 -0.22 17.77
N GLU A 49 -10.82 -0.68 18.91
CA GLU A 49 -9.94 0.12 19.77
C GLU A 49 -8.63 0.48 19.07
N SER A 50 -8.03 -0.50 18.39
CA SER A 50 -6.79 -0.31 17.63
C SER A 50 -6.95 0.74 16.52
N ALA A 51 -8.09 0.74 15.82
CA ALA A 51 -8.38 1.74 14.79
C ALA A 51 -8.51 3.15 15.36
N HIS A 52 -9.07 3.31 16.57
CA HIS A 52 -9.15 4.60 17.24
C HIS A 52 -7.76 5.11 17.64
N LEU A 53 -6.92 4.24 18.23
CA LEU A 53 -5.54 4.58 18.61
C LEU A 53 -4.69 5.02 17.42
N VAL A 54 -4.76 4.27 16.32
CA VAL A 54 -4.04 4.60 15.08
C VAL A 54 -4.50 5.96 14.51
N ILE A 55 -5.80 6.22 14.51
CA ILE A 55 -6.32 7.51 14.03
C ILE A 55 -5.91 8.64 14.96
N ASP A 56 -5.88 8.46 16.28
CA ASP A 56 -5.42 9.48 17.23
C ASP A 56 -3.94 9.83 17.01
N GLU A 57 -3.10 8.83 16.77
CA GLU A 57 -1.70 9.05 16.41
C GLU A 57 -1.59 9.85 15.11
N ILE A 58 -2.31 9.44 14.05
CA ILE A 58 -2.27 10.14 12.76
C ILE A 58 -2.78 11.58 12.89
N LEU A 59 -3.87 11.80 13.64
CA LEU A 59 -4.40 13.15 13.87
C LEU A 59 -3.40 14.04 14.61
N SER A 60 -2.60 13.48 15.54
CA SER A 60 -1.53 14.21 16.21
C SER A 60 -0.48 14.75 15.22
N PHE A 61 -0.10 13.95 14.22
CA PHE A 61 0.81 14.39 13.15
C PHE A 61 0.21 15.51 12.30
N TRP A 62 -1.07 15.37 11.92
CA TRP A 62 -1.75 16.35 11.08
C TRP A 62 -2.00 17.66 11.81
N ASN A 63 -2.31 17.60 13.11
CA ASN A 63 -2.43 18.78 13.99
C ASN A 63 -1.09 19.52 14.11
N LYS A 64 0.02 18.79 14.30
CA LYS A 64 1.37 19.38 14.32
C LYS A 64 1.73 20.05 12.99
N ALA A 65 1.27 19.49 11.87
CA ALA A 65 1.43 20.06 10.55
C ALA A 65 0.41 21.18 10.22
N ARG A 66 -0.51 21.50 11.14
CA ARG A 66 -1.62 22.47 10.95
C ARG A 66 -2.50 22.16 9.74
N ILE A 67 -2.67 20.88 9.40
CA ILE A 67 -3.51 20.44 8.30
C ILE A 67 -4.92 20.14 8.86
N PRO A 68 -5.98 20.75 8.31
CA PRO A 68 -7.34 20.50 8.79
C PRO A 68 -7.75 19.05 8.52
N THR A 69 -8.32 18.40 9.53
CA THR A 69 -8.79 17.01 9.47
C THR A 69 -10.30 16.94 9.62
N LYS A 70 -10.91 15.86 9.11
CA LYS A 70 -12.32 15.54 9.38
C LYS A 70 -12.51 15.07 10.83
N HIS A 71 -13.77 14.94 11.25
CA HIS A 71 -14.10 14.43 12.56
C HIS A 71 -13.53 13.01 12.77
N ARG A 72 -13.04 12.75 13.98
CA ARG A 72 -12.36 11.49 14.35
C ARG A 72 -13.14 10.24 13.91
N SER A 73 -14.46 10.23 14.12
CA SER A 73 -15.32 9.11 13.74
C SER A 73 -15.28 8.80 12.25
N ASP A 74 -15.13 9.81 11.41
CA ASP A 74 -15.13 9.65 9.96
C ASP A 74 -13.77 9.14 9.46
N CYS A 75 -12.69 9.55 10.12
CA CYS A 75 -11.36 9.00 9.89
C CYS A 75 -11.28 7.52 10.29
N VAL A 76 -11.87 7.12 11.42
CA VAL A 76 -11.95 5.70 11.82
C VAL A 76 -12.77 4.89 10.81
N LYS A 77 -13.93 5.40 10.38
CA LYS A 77 -14.75 4.76 9.33
C LYS A 77 -13.99 4.62 8.01
N LYS A 78 -13.09 5.56 7.69
CA LYS A 78 -12.25 5.49 6.49
C LYS A 78 -11.18 4.40 6.60
N LEU A 79 -10.62 4.18 7.79
CA LEU A 79 -9.66 3.12 8.06
C LEU A 79 -10.31 1.73 8.05
N VAL A 80 -11.52 1.62 8.59
CA VAL A 80 -12.29 0.37 8.69
C VAL A 80 -13.51 0.44 7.76
N ASN A 81 -13.28 0.76 6.48
CA ASN A 81 -14.37 1.01 5.54
C ASN A 81 -14.97 -0.29 4.97
N SER A 82 -16.14 -0.16 4.35
CA SER A 82 -16.81 -1.28 3.70
C SER A 82 -16.02 -1.85 2.52
N ASP A 83 -15.15 -1.09 1.84
CA ASP A 83 -14.29 -1.60 0.76
C ASP A 83 -13.20 -2.54 1.27
N THR A 84 -12.70 -2.29 2.48
CA THR A 84 -11.76 -3.18 3.18
C THR A 84 -12.46 -4.48 3.55
N LEU A 85 -13.77 -4.43 3.85
CA LEU A 85 -14.62 -5.62 4.01
C LEU A 85 -15.02 -6.25 2.67
N LYS A 86 -15.10 -5.46 1.58
CA LYS A 86 -15.31 -5.94 0.20
C LYS A 86 -14.15 -6.81 -0.26
N PHE A 87 -12.93 -6.54 0.21
CA PHE A 87 -11.80 -7.44 -0.01
C PHE A 87 -12.12 -8.84 0.54
N PHE A 88 -12.51 -8.96 1.81
CA PHE A 88 -12.83 -10.26 2.40
C PHE A 88 -14.02 -10.94 1.69
N THR A 89 -15.10 -10.21 1.40
CA THR A 89 -16.27 -10.78 0.71
C THR A 89 -15.98 -11.17 -0.75
N LYS A 90 -15.22 -10.37 -1.50
CA LYS A 90 -14.85 -10.66 -2.90
C LYS A 90 -13.95 -11.88 -3.03
N PHE A 91 -13.07 -12.12 -2.06
CA PHE A 91 -12.22 -13.31 -2.01
C PHE A 91 -12.89 -14.51 -1.31
N GLY A 92 -14.17 -14.41 -0.93
CA GLY A 92 -14.89 -15.46 -0.22
C GLY A 92 -14.22 -15.85 1.10
N LEU A 93 -13.59 -14.88 1.76
CA LEU A 93 -12.85 -15.07 2.99
C LEU A 93 -13.80 -14.88 4.19
N PRO A 94 -13.83 -15.82 5.14
CA PRO A 94 -14.63 -15.65 6.34
C PRO A 94 -14.18 -14.43 7.15
N THR A 95 -15.12 -13.71 7.75
CA THR A 95 -14.85 -12.49 8.54
C THR A 95 -15.20 -12.65 10.01
N ASN A 96 -15.67 -13.83 10.43
CA ASN A 96 -16.11 -14.07 11.80
C ASN A 96 -14.94 -13.94 12.79
N PHE A 97 -13.74 -14.34 12.37
CA PHE A 97 -12.52 -14.13 13.15
C PHE A 97 -12.26 -12.64 13.47
N LEU A 98 -12.69 -11.70 12.63
CA LEU A 98 -12.54 -10.24 12.88
C LEU A 98 -13.33 -9.76 14.10
N GLN A 99 -14.33 -10.53 14.53
CA GLN A 99 -15.14 -10.24 15.72
C GLN A 99 -14.58 -10.92 16.98
N LYS A 100 -13.65 -11.87 16.82
CA LYS A 100 -12.97 -12.55 17.93
C LYS A 100 -11.75 -11.75 18.37
N ASP A 101 -11.35 -11.95 19.61
CA ASP A 101 -10.17 -11.31 20.16
C ASP A 101 -8.91 -11.65 19.31
N PRO A 102 -8.14 -10.65 18.87
CA PRO A 102 -6.95 -10.88 18.06
C PRO A 102 -5.91 -11.84 18.62
N SER A 103 -5.82 -11.95 19.94
CA SER A 103 -4.90 -12.88 20.58
C SER A 103 -5.26 -14.34 20.34
N THR A 104 -6.51 -14.63 19.97
CA THR A 104 -6.97 -15.97 19.64
C THR A 104 -6.81 -16.31 18.16
N TRP A 105 -6.47 -15.33 17.29
CA TRP A 105 -6.40 -15.54 15.84
C TRP A 105 -5.33 -16.54 15.44
N CYS A 106 -4.19 -16.57 16.13
CA CYS A 106 -3.11 -17.54 15.84
C CYS A 106 -3.55 -18.99 16.05
N ASN A 107 -4.61 -19.21 16.84
CA ASN A 107 -5.22 -20.50 17.10
C ASN A 107 -6.50 -20.72 16.30
N ASP A 108 -7.07 -19.67 15.71
CA ASP A 108 -8.30 -19.70 14.93
C ASP A 108 -8.10 -20.31 13.53
N ASP A 109 -8.91 -21.30 13.19
CA ASP A 109 -8.78 -22.04 11.94
C ASP A 109 -9.24 -21.25 10.71
N GLU A 110 -10.22 -20.34 10.86
CA GLU A 110 -10.61 -19.43 9.78
C GLU A 110 -9.45 -18.49 9.45
N TYR A 111 -8.81 -17.92 10.48
CA TYR A 111 -7.64 -17.06 10.31
C TYR A 111 -6.48 -17.78 9.63
N LYS A 112 -6.11 -18.99 10.08
CA LYS A 112 -5.03 -19.79 9.46
C LYS A 112 -5.33 -20.11 8.00
N SER A 113 -6.58 -20.48 7.70
CA SER A 113 -7.04 -20.79 6.34
C SER A 113 -6.95 -19.56 5.42
N ILE A 114 -7.40 -18.40 5.91
CA ILE A 114 -7.34 -17.12 5.18
C ILE A 114 -5.90 -16.70 4.98
N SER A 115 -5.08 -16.71 6.03
CA SER A 115 -3.66 -16.34 5.95
C SER A 115 -2.96 -17.18 4.88
N LYS A 116 -3.23 -18.49 4.83
CA LYS A 116 -2.67 -19.39 3.81
C LYS A 116 -3.17 -19.10 2.40
N LYS A 117 -4.41 -18.61 2.23
CA LYS A 117 -4.99 -18.20 0.94
C LYS A 117 -4.45 -16.85 0.48
N VAL A 118 -4.43 -15.85 1.37
CA VAL A 118 -3.93 -14.49 1.09
C VAL A 118 -2.44 -14.51 0.80
N CYS A 119 -1.64 -15.31 1.52
CA CYS A 119 -0.20 -15.47 1.21
C CYS A 119 0.07 -16.11 -0.16
N LYS A 120 -0.92 -16.77 -0.77
CA LYS A 120 -0.81 -17.33 -2.13
C LYS A 120 -1.31 -16.37 -3.21
N LEU A 121 -1.96 -15.26 -2.84
CA LEU A 121 -2.26 -14.21 -3.79
C LEU A 121 -0.92 -13.59 -4.20
N LYS A 122 -0.54 -13.77 -5.46
CA LYS A 122 0.51 -12.92 -6.03
C LYS A 122 -0.03 -11.50 -5.99
N SER A 123 0.55 -10.67 -5.12
CA SER A 123 0.53 -9.22 -5.28
C SER A 123 1.36 -8.93 -6.52
N VAL A 124 0.79 -9.17 -7.69
CA VAL A 124 1.48 -8.86 -8.91
C VAL A 124 1.53 -7.35 -8.95
N ASN A 125 2.74 -6.84 -9.01
CA ASN A 125 2.98 -5.51 -9.51
C ASN A 125 2.71 -5.53 -11.02
N ASP A 126 1.58 -6.09 -11.47
CA ASP A 126 1.25 -6.37 -12.87
C ASP A 126 1.37 -5.10 -13.69
N VAL A 127 0.98 -3.96 -13.10
CA VAL A 127 1.06 -2.65 -13.74
C VAL A 127 2.51 -2.18 -13.92
N ALA A 128 3.38 -2.30 -12.91
CA ALA A 128 4.77 -1.91 -13.11
C ALA A 128 5.59 -2.97 -13.87
N GLU A 129 5.33 -4.26 -13.69
CA GLU A 129 5.92 -5.34 -14.49
C GLU A 129 5.54 -5.18 -15.97
N ARG A 130 4.28 -4.84 -16.27
CA ARG A 130 3.85 -4.48 -17.63
C ARG A 130 4.47 -3.18 -18.12
N GLY A 131 4.61 -2.18 -17.25
CA GLY A 131 5.31 -0.93 -17.58
C GLY A 131 6.78 -1.15 -17.95
N VAL A 132 7.48 -1.97 -17.18
CA VAL A 132 8.89 -2.37 -17.41
C VAL A 132 9.00 -3.17 -18.71
N LYS A 133 8.14 -4.17 -18.91
CA LYS A 133 8.15 -4.96 -20.14
C LYS A 133 7.87 -4.11 -21.39
N LEU A 134 6.92 -3.17 -21.31
CA LEU A 134 6.61 -2.27 -22.42
C LEU A 134 7.79 -1.35 -22.76
N ILE A 135 8.47 -0.78 -21.76
CA ILE A 135 9.63 0.09 -22.03
C ILE A 135 10.83 -0.71 -22.55
N GLU A 136 11.04 -1.94 -22.05
CA GLU A 136 12.08 -2.85 -22.54
C GLU A 136 11.84 -3.25 -24.01
N GLU A 137 10.62 -3.67 -24.35
CA GLU A 137 10.24 -4.02 -25.72
C GLU A 137 10.32 -2.81 -26.66
N TYR A 138 9.91 -1.63 -26.19
CA TYR A 138 9.98 -0.39 -26.97
C TYR A 138 11.42 0.04 -27.24
N ASN A 139 12.27 0.06 -26.21
CA ASN A 139 13.69 0.41 -26.33
C ASN A 139 14.41 -0.54 -27.30
N GLY A 140 14.09 -1.84 -27.26
CA GLY A 140 14.67 -2.82 -28.17
C GLY A 140 14.25 -2.67 -29.64
N ARG A 141 13.09 -2.06 -29.91
CA ARG A 141 12.56 -1.82 -31.26
C ARG A 141 12.97 -0.48 -31.85
N LEU A 142 13.20 0.53 -31.02
CA LEU A 142 13.46 1.89 -31.46
C LEU A 142 14.91 2.07 -31.94
N THR A 143 15.89 1.76 -31.08
CA THR A 143 17.31 1.81 -31.40
C THR A 143 18.14 1.14 -30.30
N LYS A 144 19.24 0.49 -30.72
CA LYS A 144 20.25 -0.11 -29.81
C LYS A 144 21.40 0.84 -29.50
N ASP A 145 21.45 2.01 -30.15
CA ASP A 145 22.49 3.01 -29.91
C ASP A 145 22.15 3.85 -28.65
N PRO A 146 22.98 3.80 -27.59
CA PRO A 146 22.75 4.57 -26.37
C PRO A 146 22.66 6.09 -26.61
N ALA A 147 23.38 6.63 -27.58
CA ALA A 147 23.36 8.07 -27.86
C ALA A 147 21.99 8.52 -28.42
N GLN A 148 21.43 7.73 -29.33
CA GLN A 148 20.09 7.94 -29.85
C GLN A 148 19.01 7.76 -28.77
N GLN A 149 19.14 6.75 -27.91
CA GLN A 149 18.23 6.57 -26.77
C GLN A 149 18.21 7.81 -25.86
N GLN A 150 19.39 8.37 -25.54
CA GLN A 150 19.50 9.56 -24.71
C GLN A 150 18.83 10.78 -25.34
N ASN A 151 18.96 10.96 -26.66
CA ASN A 151 18.32 12.06 -27.39
C ASN A 151 16.79 11.92 -27.40
N ILE A 152 16.28 10.70 -27.55
CA ILE A 152 14.83 10.42 -27.51
C ILE A 152 14.27 10.68 -26.12
N LEU A 153 14.98 10.29 -25.06
CA LEU A 153 14.56 10.58 -23.68
C LEU A 153 14.46 12.08 -23.42
N LYS A 154 15.45 12.87 -23.89
CA LYS A 154 15.40 14.35 -23.80
C LYS A 154 14.19 14.91 -24.54
N LEU A 155 13.93 14.42 -25.76
CA LEU A 155 12.77 14.85 -26.55
C LEU A 155 11.45 14.56 -25.83
N VAL A 156 11.29 13.34 -25.28
CA VAL A 156 10.10 12.96 -24.52
C VAL A 156 9.92 13.83 -23.27
N GLU A 157 11.02 14.18 -22.59
CA GLU A 157 10.98 15.08 -21.44
C GLU A 157 10.50 16.49 -21.82
N ASP A 158 11.02 17.04 -22.90
CA ASP A 158 10.61 18.35 -23.42
C ASP A 158 9.14 18.34 -23.87
N TYR A 159 8.70 17.27 -24.54
CA TYR A 159 7.29 17.06 -24.89
C TYR A 159 6.38 17.02 -23.66
N ARG A 160 6.79 16.34 -22.58
CA ARG A 160 6.01 16.28 -21.33
C ARG A 160 5.91 17.63 -20.63
N LYS A 161 6.95 18.46 -20.71
CA LYS A 161 6.91 19.84 -20.18
C LYS A 161 5.91 20.70 -20.96
N ASN A 162 5.83 20.50 -22.28
CA ASN A 162 4.92 21.24 -23.15
C ASN A 162 3.47 20.73 -23.08
N PHE A 163 3.26 19.43 -22.79
CA PHE A 163 1.93 18.80 -22.75
C PHE A 163 1.69 17.98 -21.47
N PRO A 164 1.47 18.62 -20.31
CA PRO A 164 1.36 17.94 -19.01
C PRO A 164 0.13 17.05 -18.85
N GLU A 165 -0.98 17.35 -19.54
CA GLU A 165 -2.23 16.59 -19.46
C GLU A 165 -2.15 15.21 -20.15
N CYS A 166 -1.14 15.00 -21.02
CA CYS A 166 -0.86 13.72 -21.72
C CYS A 166 -2.10 13.06 -22.36
N THR A 167 -3.12 13.83 -22.78
CA THR A 167 -4.29 13.28 -23.45
C THR A 167 -4.01 13.06 -24.93
N LYS A 168 -4.79 12.17 -25.55
CA LYS A 168 -4.63 11.84 -26.97
C LYS A 168 -4.86 13.08 -27.86
N GLU A 169 -5.73 13.98 -27.43
CA GLU A 169 -5.99 15.25 -28.11
C GLU A 169 -4.80 16.20 -28.00
N THR A 170 -4.12 16.26 -26.84
CA THR A 170 -2.94 17.13 -26.65
C THR A 170 -1.73 16.63 -27.44
N LEU A 171 -1.55 15.31 -27.53
CA LEU A 171 -0.42 14.68 -28.23
C LEU A 171 -0.52 14.71 -29.76
N CYS A 172 -1.69 14.99 -30.31
CA CYS A 172 -1.90 15.13 -31.76
C CYS A 172 -1.62 16.55 -32.28
N GLN A 173 -1.27 17.51 -31.40
CA GLN A 173 -0.93 18.87 -31.84
C GLN A 173 0.51 18.91 -32.35
N PRO A 174 0.77 19.56 -33.51
CA PRO A 174 2.13 19.75 -33.99
C PRO A 174 2.94 20.54 -32.98
N LEU A 175 4.17 20.10 -32.69
CA LEU A 175 5.15 20.99 -32.07
C LEU A 175 5.44 22.14 -33.06
N LEU A 176 5.23 23.38 -32.60
CA LEU A 176 5.71 24.57 -33.29
C LEU A 176 7.25 24.61 -33.33
#